data_AF-A0A645FZ00-F1
#
_entry.id   AF-A0A645FZ00-F1
#
_cell.length_a   1.000
_cell.length_b   1.000
_cell.length_c   1.000
_cell.angle_alpha   90.00
_cell.angle_beta   90.00
_cell.angle_gamma   90.00
#
_symmetry.space_group_name_H-M   'P 1'
#
loop_
_entity.id
_entity.type
_entity.pdbx_description
1 polymer ?
#
loop_
_entity_poly.entity_id
_entity_poly.type
_entity_poly.pdbx_seq_one_letter_code
_entity_poly.pdbx_strand_id
1 'polypeptide(L)'
;MITESAVTLGSLAPKPIYARRGMKTLDGQILNDSLKADFAEALAKDVAEAIPTRASMPYKRRAIQGLAWDLQDIFAGLTKSL
;
A
#
# COMPACT_ATOMS: atom_id res chain seq x y z
N MET A 1 -8.97 -1.37 -14.71
CA MET A 1 -8.20 -2.57 -14.35
C MET A 1 -6.74 -2.18 -14.24
N ILE A 2 -6.06 -2.56 -13.17
CA ILE A 2 -4.63 -2.28 -12.97
C ILE A 2 -3.83 -3.33 -13.75
N THR A 3 -3.16 -2.91 -14.82
CA THR A 3 -2.40 -3.82 -15.71
C THR A 3 -1.00 -4.11 -15.20
N GLU A 4 -0.38 -3.14 -14.55
CA GLU A 4 0.94 -3.25 -13.92
C GLU A 4 0.94 -2.43 -12.63
N SER A 5 1.60 -2.93 -11.58
CA SER A 5 1.76 -2.20 -10.33
C SER A 5 3.21 -2.22 -9.85
N ALA A 6 3.64 -1.09 -9.28
CA ALA A 6 4.91 -0.96 -8.59
C ALA A 6 4.68 -0.19 -7.29
N VAL A 7 4.94 -0.84 -6.15
CA VAL A 7 4.72 -0.25 -4.83
C VAL A 7 5.99 -0.32 -4.00
N THR A 8 6.49 0.86 -3.63
CA THR A 8 7.73 1.03 -2.87
C THR A 8 7.49 1.88 -1.64
N LEU A 9 7.95 1.41 -0.48
CA LEU A 9 7.77 2.08 0.81
C LEU A 9 9.07 2.79 1.23
N GLY A 10 9.01 4.12 1.26
CA GLY A 10 10.06 4.97 1.81
C GLY A 10 9.92 5.19 3.32
N SER A 11 10.96 5.74 3.96
CA SER A 11 10.97 6.10 5.39
C SER A 11 10.64 4.94 6.36
N LEU A 12 10.69 3.70 5.88
CA LEU A 12 10.37 2.50 6.65
C LEU A 12 11.63 1.82 7.19
N ALA A 13 12.63 1.66 6.32
CA ALA A 13 13.92 1.03 6.60
C ALA A 13 15.06 1.88 5.98
N PRO A 14 16.35 1.55 6.22
CA PRO A 14 17.47 2.28 5.63
C PRO A 14 17.48 2.27 4.09
N LYS A 15 16.83 1.29 3.48
CA LYS A 15 16.60 1.21 2.03
C LYS A 15 15.08 1.15 1.76
N PRO A 16 14.63 1.64 0.60
CA PRO A 16 13.25 1.46 0.18
C PRO A 16 12.88 -0.02 0.16
N ILE A 17 11.66 -0.33 0.60
CA ILE A 17 11.14 -1.70 0.61
C ILE A 17 10.16 -1.85 -0.55
N TYR A 18 10.30 -2.92 -1.32
CA TYR A 18 9.28 -3.30 -2.30
C TYR A 18 8.12 -4.01 -1.59
N ALA A 19 6.93 -3.43 -1.62
CA ALA A 19 5.73 -3.97 -1.00
C ALA A 19 5.14 -5.09 -1.87
N ARG A 20 5.76 -6.27 -1.82
CA ARG A 20 5.43 -7.40 -2.70
C ARG A 20 4.01 -7.89 -2.51
N ARG A 21 3.48 -7.90 -1.29
CA ARG A 21 2.08 -8.26 -1.06
C ARG A 21 1.17 -7.18 -1.61
N GLY A 22 1.51 -5.92 -1.37
CA GLY A 22 0.79 -4.78 -1.94
C GLY A 22 0.65 -4.89 -3.46
N MET A 23 1.76 -5.09 -4.19
CA MET A 23 1.74 -5.24 -5.66
C MET A 23 0.86 -6.41 -6.10
N LYS A 24 1.04 -7.58 -5.49
CA LYS A 24 0.23 -8.78 -5.80
C LYS A 24 -1.27 -8.54 -5.58
N THR A 25 -1.65 -7.75 -4.60
CA THR A 25 -3.06 -7.40 -4.38
C THR A 25 -3.61 -6.53 -5.49
N LEU A 26 -2.81 -5.65 -6.11
CA LEU A 26 -3.27 -4.73 -7.15
C LEU A 26 -3.32 -5.36 -8.55
N ASP A 27 -2.38 -6.25 -8.87
CA ASP A 27 -2.21 -6.78 -10.22
C ASP A 27 -3.49 -7.45 -10.74
N GLY A 28 -3.99 -6.98 -11.88
CA GLY A 28 -5.19 -7.50 -12.54
C GLY A 28 -6.52 -7.12 -11.89
N GLN A 29 -6.51 -6.30 -10.83
CA GLN A 29 -7.74 -5.95 -10.10
C GLN A 29 -8.41 -4.67 -10.60
N ILE A 30 -9.69 -4.51 -10.26
CA ILE A 30 -10.46 -3.28 -10.48
C ILE A 30 -10.45 -2.49 -9.18
N LEU A 31 -10.15 -1.19 -9.26
CA LEU A 31 -10.15 -0.30 -8.11
C LEU A 31 -11.56 -0.19 -7.52
N ASN A 32 -11.77 -0.77 -6.34
CA ASN A 32 -13.02 -0.74 -5.58
C ASN A 32 -12.72 -0.75 -4.07
N ASP A 33 -13.75 -0.64 -3.22
CA ASP A 33 -13.57 -0.57 -1.76
C ASP A 33 -13.01 -1.86 -1.15
N SER A 34 -13.40 -3.02 -1.68
CA SER A 34 -12.88 -4.32 -1.24
C SER A 34 -11.37 -4.41 -1.48
N LEU A 35 -10.93 -4.02 -2.67
CA LEU A 35 -9.52 -4.02 -3.04
C LEU A 35 -8.69 -3.13 -2.11
N LYS A 36 -9.24 -2.01 -1.65
CA LYS A 36 -8.54 -1.10 -0.72
C LYS A 36 -8.32 -1.74 0.64
N ALA A 37 -9.34 -2.42 1.17
CA ALA A 37 -9.21 -3.12 2.44
C ALA A 37 -8.13 -4.22 2.34
N ASP A 38 -8.15 -4.99 1.25
CA ASP A 38 -7.16 -6.04 1.00
C ASP A 38 -5.75 -5.47 0.81
N PHE A 39 -5.63 -4.34 0.10
CA PHE A 39 -4.36 -3.66 -0.13
C PHE A 39 -3.81 -3.06 1.16
N ALA A 40 -4.66 -2.44 1.99
CA ALA A 40 -4.28 -1.91 3.31
C ALA A 40 -3.69 -3.01 4.21
N GLU A 41 -4.35 -4.16 4.26
CA GLU A 41 -3.88 -5.31 5.04
C GLU A 41 -2.58 -5.90 4.47
N ALA A 42 -2.45 -5.96 3.14
CA ALA A 42 -1.23 -6.39 2.47
C ALA A 42 -0.03 -5.49 2.80
N LEU A 43 -0.22 -4.16 2.75
CA LEU A 43 0.80 -3.18 3.13
C LEU A 43 1.19 -3.30 4.61
N ALA A 44 0.22 -3.53 5.50
CA ALA A 44 0.49 -3.75 6.91
C ALA A 44 1.40 -4.98 7.14
N LYS A 45 1.16 -6.07 6.39
CA LYS A 45 2.01 -7.27 6.44
C LYS A 45 3.42 -7.00 5.89
N ASP A 46 3.53 -6.27 4.79
CA ASP A 46 4.83 -5.86 4.23
C ASP A 46 5.63 -5.00 5.22
N VAL A 47 4.98 -4.10 5.97
CA VAL A 47 5.61 -3.32 7.04
C VAL A 47 6.09 -4.21 8.19
N ALA A 48 5.24 -5.13 8.66
CA ALA A 48 5.59 -6.01 9.78
C ALA A 48 6.80 -6.89 9.45
N GLU A 49 6.90 -7.40 8.21
CA GLU A 49 8.05 -8.18 7.74
C GLU A 49 9.31 -7.33 7.57
N ALA A 50 9.17 -6.08 7.11
CA ALA A 50 10.32 -5.22 6.84
C ALA A 50 11.05 -4.76 8.11
N ILE A 51 10.33 -4.60 9.22
CA ILE A 51 10.87 -4.02 10.46
C ILE A 51 10.41 -4.76 11.74
N PRO A 52 10.52 -6.10 11.83
CA PRO A 52 9.82 -6.92 12.82
C PRO A 52 10.18 -6.60 14.27
N THR A 53 11.40 -6.14 14.52
CA THR A 53 11.94 -5.86 15.86
C THR A 53 12.02 -4.37 16.19
N ARG A 54 11.65 -3.47 15.26
CA ARG A 54 11.74 -2.02 15.51
C ARG A 54 10.60 -1.58 16.43
N ALA A 55 10.92 -0.77 17.44
CA ALA A 55 9.92 -0.18 18.33
C ALA A 55 8.81 0.60 17.59
N SER A 56 9.12 1.17 16.42
CA SER A 56 8.15 1.90 15.59
C SER A 56 7.27 1.00 14.70
N MET A 57 7.48 -0.31 14.68
CA MET A 57 6.72 -1.25 13.83
C MET A 57 5.22 -1.21 14.10
N PRO A 58 4.71 -1.30 15.35
CA PRO A 58 3.27 -1.31 15.59
C PRO A 58 2.57 -0.05 15.05
N TYR A 59 3.21 1.11 15.24
CA TYR A 59 2.73 2.38 14.70
C TYR A 59 2.77 2.40 13.17
N LYS A 60 3.92 2.09 12.55
CA LYS A 60 4.07 2.13 11.09
C LYS A 60 3.16 1.11 10.39
N ARG A 61 2.90 -0.05 11.01
CA ARG A 61 1.95 -1.06 10.53
C ARG A 61 0.52 -0.52 10.44
N ARG A 62 0.12 0.32 11.39
CA ARG A 62 -1.21 0.95 11.39
C ARG A 62 -1.26 2.17 10.47
N ALA A 63 -0.23 3.01 10.48
CA ALA A 63 -0.17 4.22 9.67
C ALA A 63 -0.24 3.92 8.16
N ILE A 64 0.42 2.85 7.70
CA ILE A 64 0.44 2.50 6.26
C ILE A 64 -0.94 2.16 5.69
N GLN A 65 -1.89 1.73 6.54
CA GLN A 65 -3.24 1.41 6.10
C GLN A 65 -3.99 2.65 5.57
N GLY A 66 -3.66 3.85 6.06
CA GLY A 66 -4.24 5.11 5.55
C GLY A 66 -3.91 5.36 4.08
N LEU A 67 -2.70 5.01 3.66
CA LEU A 67 -2.23 5.20 2.28
C LEU A 67 -3.08 4.44 1.25
N ALA A 68 -3.63 3.28 1.64
CA ALA A 68 -4.51 2.50 0.78
C ALA A 68 -5.86 3.19 0.52
N TRP A 69 -6.32 4.02 1.45
CA TRP A 69 -7.55 4.80 1.31
C TRP A 69 -7.30 6.08 0.51
N ASP A 70 -6.16 6.74 0.73
CA ASP A 70 -5.73 7.92 -0.05
C ASP A 70 -5.64 7.62 -1.57
N LEU A 71 -5.36 6.37 -1.94
CA LEU A 71 -5.30 5.93 -3.33
C LEU A 71 -6.57 6.31 -4.11
N GLN A 72 -7.75 6.20 -3.49
CA GLN A 72 -9.01 6.53 -4.16
C GLN A 72 -9.11 8.01 -4.48
N ASP A 73 -8.72 8.88 -3.55
CA ASP A 73 -8.82 10.32 -3.73
C ASP A 73 -7.87 10.79 -4.84
N ILE A 74 -6.67 10.19 -4.90
CA ILE A 74 -5.70 10.44 -5.95
C ILE A 74 -6.27 10.01 -7.32
N PHE A 75 -6.83 8.80 -7.42
CA PHE A 75 -7.39 8.32 -8.69
C PHE A 75 -8.69 9.05 -9.09
N ALA A 76 -9.54 9.41 -8.14
CA ALA A 76 -10.74 10.20 -8.38
C ALA A 76 -10.43 11.65 -8.78
N GLY A 77 -9.31 12.20 -8.31
CA GLY A 77 -8.80 13.50 -8.76
C GLY A 77 -8.21 13.46 -10.18
N LEU A 78 -7.52 12.36 -10.53
CA LEU A 78 -6.95 12.15 -11.86
C LEU A 78 -8.02 11.95 -12.94
N THR A 79 -9.12 11.26 -12.63
CA THR A 79 -10.24 11.08 -13.58
C THR A 79 -11.09 12.33 -13.78
N LYS A 80 -11.04 13.30 -12.86
CA LYS A 80 -11.69 14.62 -13.01
C LYS A 80 -10.85 15.64 -13.76
N SER A 81 -9.59 15.32 -14.04
CA SER A 81 -8.62 16.21 -14.69
C SER A 81 -8.34 15.81 -16.16
N LEU A 82 -9.09 14.84 -16.68
CA LEU A 82 -9.11 14.38 -18.08
C LEU A 82 -10.49 14.62 -18.66
#